data_AF-A0A521UFT0-F1
#
_entry.id   AF-A0A521UFT0-F1
#
_cell.length_a   1.000
_cell.length_b   1.000
_cell.length_c   1.000
_cell.angle_alpha   90.00
_cell.angle_beta   90.00
_cell.angle_gamma   90.00
#
_symmetry.space_group_name_H-M   'P 1'
#
loop_
_entity.id
_entity.type
_entity.pdbx_description
1 polymer ?
#
loop_
_entity_poly.entity_id
_entity_poly.type
_entity_poly.pdbx_seq_one_letter_code
_entity_poly.pdbx_strand_id
1 'polypeptide(L)'
;MLRRLPAAALLLSVAVGCATASERDGTFNDRDAGETDLGDPKDTSPGKKDAVEEAPEDVPAAPDAPDAGAATRDAPEASVDVPIDRPTADLGSGTCAEGTTRSCYTGLPATRHVGLCADGFQRCVGGRWGVECNGETRPQVEECNTIDDDCDGTVDNILTITCYTGPPGTRGVGICHEGMRRCDGALAPRCIGQVVPETREVCANGRDDNCNGMTDEAGCL
;
A
#
# COMPACT_ATOMS: atom_id res chain seq x y z
N MET A 1 12.13 61.69 24.76
CA MET A 1 12.68 61.64 26.14
C MET A 1 12.03 60.47 26.87
N LEU A 2 12.86 59.54 27.36
CA LEU A 2 12.72 58.70 28.58
C LEU A 2 11.32 58.10 28.89
N ARG A 3 11.14 56.79 29.13
CA ARG A 3 11.98 55.89 29.94
C ARG A 3 11.57 54.42 29.75
N ARG A 4 12.59 53.57 29.80
CA ARG A 4 12.54 52.11 29.97
C ARG A 4 12.02 51.74 31.37
N LEU A 5 11.35 50.61 31.50
CA LEU A 5 11.49 49.71 32.66
C LEU A 5 11.31 48.23 32.25
N PRO A 6 12.15 47.31 32.76
CA PRO A 6 12.10 45.88 32.45
C PRO A 6 11.33 45.10 33.52
N ALA A 7 10.68 43.99 33.13
CA ALA A 7 10.26 42.95 34.06
C ALA A 7 11.07 41.69 33.76
N ALA A 8 12.01 41.40 34.66
CA ALA A 8 12.78 40.19 34.72
C ALA A 8 12.02 39.10 35.50
N ALA A 9 12.43 37.85 35.22
CA ALA A 9 12.35 36.67 36.08
C ALA A 9 10.98 35.99 36.27
N LEU A 10 10.82 34.82 35.64
CA LEU A 10 10.66 33.57 36.38
C LEU A 10 11.07 32.37 35.49
N LEU A 11 12.33 31.92 35.64
CA LEU A 11 12.78 30.63 35.13
C LEU A 11 12.36 29.57 36.16
N LEU A 12 11.38 28.75 35.82
CA LEU A 12 10.98 27.60 36.62
C LEU A 12 11.79 26.38 36.16
N SER A 13 12.94 26.18 36.82
CA SER A 13 13.78 25.01 36.66
C SER A 13 13.10 23.78 37.29
N VAL A 14 12.54 22.90 36.48
CA VAL A 14 12.10 21.57 36.92
C VAL A 14 13.29 20.62 36.76
N ALA A 15 14.06 20.46 37.84
CA ALA A 15 15.06 19.40 37.95
C ALA A 15 14.36 18.14 38.49
N VAL A 16 14.00 17.21 37.59
CA VAL A 16 13.64 15.85 37.97
C VAL A 16 14.94 15.05 38.06
N GLY A 17 15.28 14.68 39.29
CA GLY A 17 16.45 13.86 39.60
C GLY A 17 16.29 12.44 39.07
N CYS A 18 17.26 11.99 38.29
CA CYS A 18 17.47 10.57 38.00
C CYS A 18 18.35 10.01 39.12
N ALA A 19 17.76 9.19 40.00
CA ALA A 19 18.48 8.45 41.02
C ALA A 19 19.30 7.33 40.34
N THR A 20 20.59 7.33 40.61
CA THR A 20 21.53 6.26 40.27
C THR A 20 21.34 5.08 41.23
N ALA A 21 21.03 3.90 40.69
CA ALA A 21 21.18 2.62 41.37
C ALA A 21 22.08 1.77 40.46
N SER A 22 23.35 1.64 40.82
CA SER A 22 23.89 0.57 41.66
C SER A 22 24.30 -0.62 40.80
N GLU A 23 25.60 -0.65 40.54
CA GLU A 23 26.36 -1.74 39.97
C GLU A 23 26.02 -3.07 40.65
N ARG A 24 25.88 -4.12 39.84
CA ARG A 24 26.14 -5.49 40.30
C ARG A 24 27.07 -6.17 39.32
N ASP A 25 28.32 -6.25 39.76
CA ASP A 25 29.28 -7.28 39.40
C ASP A 25 28.64 -8.67 39.48
N GLY A 26 28.87 -9.44 38.42
CA GLY A 26 28.47 -10.83 38.31
C GLY A 26 29.36 -11.52 37.29
N THR A 27 30.64 -11.68 37.65
CA THR A 27 31.58 -12.58 36.98
C THR A 27 31.08 -14.02 37.16
N PHE A 28 30.73 -14.69 36.06
CA PHE A 28 30.46 -16.12 36.05
C PHE A 28 31.25 -16.81 34.93
N ASN A 29 32.42 -17.28 35.36
CA ASN A 29 33.21 -18.43 34.92
C ASN A 29 33.37 -18.74 33.43
N ASP A 30 34.62 -18.56 33.01
CA ASP A 30 35.38 -19.40 32.10
C ASP A 30 35.22 -20.91 32.32
N ARG A 31 35.22 -21.63 31.20
CA ARG A 31 35.77 -22.98 30.88
C ARG A 31 35.03 -23.50 29.66
N ASP A 32 35.59 -24.19 28.68
CA ASP A 32 36.95 -24.48 28.23
C ASP A 32 36.73 -25.32 26.94
N ALA A 33 37.57 -25.12 25.94
CA ALA A 33 37.97 -26.02 24.84
C ALA A 33 36.94 -26.86 24.05
N GLY A 34 37.03 -26.76 22.72
CA GLY A 34 36.37 -27.68 21.78
C GLY A 34 36.69 -27.41 20.32
N GLU A 35 37.97 -27.44 19.98
CA GLU A 35 38.55 -27.32 18.64
C GLU A 35 38.37 -28.62 17.84
N THR A 36 37.87 -28.56 16.60
CA THR A 36 38.22 -29.42 15.45
C THR A 36 37.61 -28.78 14.18
N ASP A 37 38.35 -28.28 13.21
CA ASP A 37 39.29 -28.96 12.29
C ASP A 37 38.62 -29.39 10.95
N LEU A 38 39.10 -28.76 9.87
CA LEU A 38 39.22 -29.21 8.49
C LEU A 38 37.98 -29.69 7.70
N GLY A 39 37.69 -29.00 6.58
CA GLY A 39 36.81 -29.54 5.54
C GLY A 39 36.52 -28.67 4.32
N ASP A 40 37.49 -28.00 3.70
CA ASP A 40 37.41 -27.64 2.27
C ASP A 40 37.54 -28.92 1.42
N PRO A 41 36.77 -29.06 0.33
CA PRO A 41 37.48 -29.12 -0.95
C PRO A 41 36.74 -28.50 -2.16
N LYS A 42 37.50 -27.64 -2.85
CA LYS A 42 37.78 -27.63 -4.30
C LYS A 42 36.68 -27.28 -5.30
N ASP A 43 36.92 -26.11 -5.91
CA ASP A 43 36.90 -25.87 -7.36
C ASP A 43 36.91 -27.13 -8.24
N THR A 44 35.88 -27.25 -9.09
CA THR A 44 36.03 -27.66 -10.49
C THR A 44 34.84 -27.14 -11.32
N SER A 45 35.02 -26.01 -11.99
CA SER A 45 34.47 -25.78 -13.35
C SER A 45 35.47 -26.40 -14.36
N PRO A 46 35.08 -26.87 -15.57
CA PRO A 46 34.37 -26.08 -16.58
C PRO A 46 33.41 -26.88 -17.51
N GLY A 47 32.53 -26.18 -18.24
CA GLY A 47 31.65 -26.83 -19.21
C GLY A 47 30.78 -25.90 -20.04
N LYS A 48 31.43 -25.19 -20.96
CA LYS A 48 30.83 -24.52 -22.13
C LYS A 48 29.84 -25.44 -22.84
N LYS A 49 28.63 -24.96 -23.13
CA LYS A 49 27.84 -25.45 -24.26
C LYS A 49 27.10 -24.30 -24.92
N ASP A 50 27.22 -24.33 -26.24
CA ASP A 50 26.92 -23.30 -27.21
C ASP A 50 25.40 -23.10 -27.41
N ALA A 51 25.12 -21.94 -28.00
CA ALA A 51 23.88 -21.45 -28.58
C ALA A 51 22.84 -22.49 -29.03
N VAL A 52 21.57 -22.23 -28.72
CA VAL A 52 20.49 -22.30 -29.71
C VAL A 52 19.48 -21.18 -29.42
N GLU A 53 19.40 -20.26 -30.37
CA GLU A 53 18.27 -19.39 -30.66
C GLU A 53 17.16 -20.26 -31.24
N GLU A 54 15.98 -20.35 -30.59
CA GLU A 54 14.73 -20.67 -31.28
C GLU A 54 13.56 -19.88 -30.70
N ALA A 55 12.73 -19.42 -31.62
CA ALA A 55 11.63 -18.48 -31.49
C ALA A 55 10.34 -19.20 -31.01
N PRO A 56 9.20 -18.49 -30.88
CA PRO A 56 8.09 -18.87 -30.00
C PRO A 56 7.24 -20.01 -30.57
N GLU A 57 6.91 -21.00 -29.74
CA GLU A 57 5.96 -22.04 -30.11
C GLU A 57 4.52 -21.55 -29.98
N ASP A 58 3.77 -21.80 -31.04
CA ASP A 58 2.37 -21.53 -31.30
C ASP A 58 1.42 -21.95 -30.16
N VAL A 59 0.58 -21.01 -29.73
CA VAL A 59 -0.58 -21.30 -28.88
C VAL A 59 -1.70 -21.86 -29.76
N PRO A 60 -2.15 -23.12 -29.60
CA PRO A 60 -3.26 -23.64 -30.37
C PRO A 60 -4.57 -22.94 -29.98
N ALA A 61 -5.26 -22.42 -31.00
CA ALA A 61 -6.60 -21.89 -30.90
C ALA A 61 -7.57 -22.96 -30.36
N ALA A 62 -8.42 -22.54 -29.42
CA ALA A 62 -9.51 -23.37 -28.89
C ALA A 62 -10.47 -23.79 -30.01
N PRO A 63 -10.99 -25.03 -30.00
CA PRO A 63 -11.93 -25.50 -31.02
C PRO A 63 -13.30 -24.83 -30.89
N ASP A 64 -13.85 -24.47 -32.05
CA ASP A 64 -15.19 -23.94 -32.27
C ASP A 64 -16.29 -24.81 -31.64
N ALA A 65 -17.20 -24.15 -30.93
CA ALA A 65 -18.43 -24.77 -30.43
C ALA A 65 -19.42 -25.03 -31.59
N PRO A 66 -20.11 -26.18 -31.63
CA PRO A 66 -21.02 -26.50 -32.71
C PRO A 66 -22.34 -25.72 -32.63
N ASP A 67 -22.73 -25.22 -33.79
CA ASP A 67 -24.05 -24.77 -34.19
C ASP A 67 -25.11 -25.85 -33.92
N ALA A 68 -26.16 -25.50 -33.17
CA ALA A 68 -27.37 -26.28 -33.03
C ALA A 68 -28.56 -25.37 -33.35
N GLY A 69 -29.06 -25.52 -34.56
CA GLY A 69 -30.10 -24.68 -35.14
C GLY A 69 -31.51 -24.87 -34.58
N ALA A 70 -32.31 -23.84 -34.91
CA ALA A 70 -33.73 -23.81 -35.23
C ALA A 70 -34.67 -24.92 -34.72
N ALA A 71 -35.64 -24.51 -33.89
CA ALA A 71 -36.98 -25.08 -33.88
C ALA A 71 -38.02 -23.95 -33.88
N THR A 72 -38.67 -23.77 -35.02
CA THR A 72 -39.91 -23.02 -35.21
C THR A 72 -41.08 -23.82 -34.63
N ARG A 73 -41.92 -23.21 -33.79
CA ARG A 73 -43.34 -23.58 -33.65
C ARG A 73 -44.18 -22.36 -33.29
N ASP A 74 -45.05 -22.02 -34.23
CA ASP A 74 -46.22 -21.16 -34.14
C ASP A 74 -47.18 -21.49 -32.98
N ALA A 75 -47.94 -20.43 -32.62
CA ALA A 75 -49.27 -20.36 -32.02
C ALA A 75 -49.36 -19.96 -30.53
N PRO A 76 -50.43 -19.24 -30.13
CA PRO A 76 -51.08 -18.10 -30.78
C PRO A 76 -51.12 -16.86 -29.85
N GLU A 77 -51.25 -15.69 -30.46
CA GLU A 77 -51.41 -14.40 -29.77
C GLU A 77 -52.74 -14.38 -29.00
N ALA A 78 -52.67 -14.47 -27.67
CA ALA A 78 -53.74 -14.05 -26.79
C ALA A 78 -53.42 -12.63 -26.31
N SER A 79 -53.98 -11.64 -27.00
CA SER A 79 -54.03 -10.25 -26.54
C SER A 79 -54.90 -10.17 -25.28
N VAL A 80 -54.27 -10.35 -24.12
CA VAL A 80 -54.80 -9.84 -22.87
C VAL A 80 -54.27 -8.42 -22.74
N ASP A 81 -55.12 -7.45 -23.04
CA ASP A 81 -54.93 -6.05 -22.66
C ASP A 81 -54.89 -5.94 -21.14
N VAL A 82 -53.74 -6.29 -20.56
CA VAL A 82 -53.37 -5.83 -19.23
C VAL A 82 -53.12 -4.34 -19.41
N PRO A 83 -53.84 -3.45 -18.70
CA PRO A 83 -53.36 -2.09 -18.58
C PRO A 83 -52.01 -2.20 -17.89
N ILE A 84 -50.96 -2.19 -18.70
CA ILE A 84 -49.65 -1.73 -18.29
C ILE A 84 -49.87 -0.26 -17.93
N ASP A 85 -50.39 -0.03 -16.72
CA ASP A 85 -49.79 0.94 -15.82
C ASP A 85 -48.32 0.58 -15.80
N ARG A 86 -47.62 1.07 -16.83
CA ARG A 86 -46.18 1.13 -16.84
C ARG A 86 -45.91 1.78 -15.49
N PRO A 87 -45.19 1.15 -14.56
CA PRO A 87 -44.51 1.95 -13.59
C PRO A 87 -43.63 2.83 -14.48
N THR A 88 -44.08 4.06 -14.75
CA THR A 88 -43.15 5.14 -15.02
C THR A 88 -42.15 4.92 -13.93
N ALA A 89 -40.95 4.45 -14.32
CA ALA A 89 -39.84 4.43 -13.41
C ALA A 89 -39.87 5.84 -12.84
N ASP A 90 -40.33 5.94 -11.59
CA ASP A 90 -40.21 7.13 -10.78
C ASP A 90 -38.71 7.15 -10.49
N LEU A 91 -37.96 7.53 -11.53
CA LEU A 91 -36.70 8.21 -11.43
C LEU A 91 -37.09 9.48 -10.70
N GLY A 92 -37.23 9.35 -9.38
CA GLY A 92 -37.92 10.27 -8.49
C GLY A 92 -37.72 11.66 -9.01
N SER A 93 -38.82 12.25 -9.50
CA SER A 93 -38.85 13.50 -10.25
C SER A 93 -37.61 14.31 -9.92
N GLY A 94 -36.71 14.55 -10.88
CA GLY A 94 -35.43 15.23 -10.62
C GLY A 94 -35.56 16.63 -10.01
N THR A 95 -36.79 17.02 -9.66
CA THR A 95 -37.17 18.13 -8.83
C THR A 95 -37.20 17.78 -7.33
N CYS A 96 -36.90 18.77 -6.49
CA CYS A 96 -36.93 18.61 -5.05
C CYS A 96 -37.44 19.87 -4.37
N ALA A 97 -37.83 19.76 -3.10
CA ALA A 97 -38.22 20.91 -2.31
C ALA A 97 -36.97 21.70 -1.86
N GLU A 98 -37.00 23.02 -2.04
CA GLU A 98 -35.84 23.89 -1.77
C GLU A 98 -35.27 23.69 -0.37
N GLY A 99 -33.95 23.56 -0.28
CA GLY A 99 -33.24 23.39 0.99
C GLY A 99 -33.31 21.99 1.60
N THR A 100 -34.10 21.05 1.06
CA THR A 100 -34.09 19.66 1.52
C THR A 100 -32.76 18.97 1.23
N THR A 101 -32.45 17.92 1.99
CA THR A 101 -31.26 17.08 1.79
C THR A 101 -31.66 15.63 1.54
N ARG A 102 -30.84 14.91 0.78
CA ARG A 102 -30.94 13.46 0.60
C ARG A 102 -29.57 12.80 0.71
N SER A 103 -29.52 11.54 1.10
CA SER A 103 -28.30 10.74 0.97
C SER A 103 -27.95 10.57 -0.51
N CYS A 104 -26.66 10.47 -0.79
CA CYS A 104 -26.14 10.19 -2.11
C CYS A 104 -24.85 9.39 -1.99
N TYR A 105 -24.50 8.72 -3.08
CA TYR A 105 -23.24 8.01 -3.23
C TYR A 105 -22.94 7.92 -4.72
N THR A 106 -21.75 8.35 -5.13
CA THR A 106 -21.33 8.42 -6.54
C THR A 106 -20.29 7.35 -6.88
N GLY A 107 -19.86 6.56 -5.90
CA GLY A 107 -19.08 5.34 -6.11
C GLY A 107 -19.89 4.21 -6.76
N LEU A 108 -19.24 3.05 -6.95
CA LEU A 108 -19.92 1.87 -7.47
C LEU A 108 -20.95 1.38 -6.44
N PRO A 109 -22.18 0.98 -6.84
CA PRO A 109 -23.19 0.53 -5.88
C PRO A 109 -22.75 -0.60 -4.95
N ALA A 110 -21.84 -1.47 -5.42
CA ALA A 110 -21.29 -2.59 -4.66
C ALA A 110 -20.37 -2.16 -3.50
N THR A 111 -19.76 -0.97 -3.57
CA THR A 111 -18.83 -0.46 -2.55
C THR A 111 -19.54 0.39 -1.49
N ARG A 112 -20.85 0.63 -1.64
CA ARG A 112 -21.62 1.51 -0.76
C ARG A 112 -21.84 0.86 0.60
N HIS A 113 -21.47 1.54 1.67
CA HIS A 113 -21.54 1.03 3.06
C HIS A 113 -20.68 -0.23 3.30
N VAL A 114 -19.59 -0.36 2.56
CA VAL A 114 -18.59 -1.42 2.72
C VAL A 114 -17.29 -0.77 3.17
N GLY A 115 -16.59 -1.38 4.13
CA GLY A 115 -15.35 -0.81 4.69
C GLY A 115 -15.53 0.61 5.20
N LEU A 116 -14.66 1.52 4.75
CA LEU A 116 -14.75 2.96 5.06
C LEU A 116 -15.79 3.72 4.22
N CYS A 117 -16.34 3.12 3.17
CA CYS A 117 -17.18 3.82 2.22
C CYS A 117 -18.53 4.21 2.80
N ALA A 118 -18.88 5.48 2.66
CA ALA A 118 -20.06 6.06 3.27
C ALA A 118 -20.77 7.04 2.33
N ASP A 119 -22.08 7.14 2.52
CA ASP A 119 -22.90 8.14 1.86
C ASP A 119 -22.49 9.56 2.25
N GLY A 120 -22.61 10.45 1.27
CA GLY A 120 -22.69 11.88 1.50
C GLY A 120 -24.12 12.38 1.44
N PHE A 121 -24.27 13.69 1.31
CA PHE A 121 -25.56 14.34 1.13
C PHE A 121 -25.57 15.34 -0.01
N GLN A 122 -26.69 15.37 -0.73
CA GLN A 122 -27.02 16.39 -1.72
C GLN A 122 -28.04 17.35 -1.12
N ARG A 123 -27.90 18.63 -1.41
CA ARG A 123 -28.89 19.67 -1.09
C ARG A 123 -29.69 20.03 -2.33
N CYS A 124 -30.99 20.26 -2.15
CA CYS A 124 -31.84 20.82 -3.17
C CYS A 124 -31.61 22.33 -3.31
N VAL A 125 -31.25 22.80 -4.51
CA VAL A 125 -31.08 24.22 -4.84
C VAL A 125 -31.72 24.52 -6.18
N GLY A 126 -32.59 25.54 -6.23
CA GLY A 126 -33.33 25.88 -7.44
C GLY A 126 -34.28 24.77 -7.88
N GLY A 127 -34.85 24.05 -6.90
CA GLY A 127 -35.72 22.92 -7.13
C GLY A 127 -35.05 21.71 -7.79
N ARG A 128 -33.72 21.60 -7.77
CA ARG A 128 -32.95 20.45 -8.30
C ARG A 128 -31.92 19.98 -7.30
N TRP A 129 -31.62 18.69 -7.29
CA TRP A 129 -30.55 18.15 -6.46
C TRP A 129 -29.20 18.68 -6.95
N GLY A 130 -28.36 19.13 -6.02
CA GLY A 130 -26.98 19.49 -6.31
C GLY A 130 -26.23 18.34 -6.98
N VAL A 131 -25.26 18.66 -7.84
CA VAL A 131 -24.46 17.65 -8.56
C VAL A 131 -23.51 16.94 -7.61
N GLU A 132 -22.92 17.68 -6.68
CA GLU A 132 -21.95 17.16 -5.71
C GLU A 132 -22.62 16.39 -4.58
N CYS A 133 -22.09 15.21 -4.28
CA CYS A 133 -22.43 14.47 -3.09
C CYS A 133 -21.48 14.84 -1.96
N ASN A 134 -21.92 15.75 -1.09
CA ASN A 134 -21.04 16.34 -0.09
C ASN A 134 -20.80 15.36 1.07
N GLY A 135 -19.54 15.10 1.39
CA GLY A 135 -19.15 14.25 2.52
C GLY A 135 -19.23 12.75 2.24
N GLU A 136 -19.41 12.32 0.99
CA GLU A 136 -19.27 10.90 0.67
C GLU A 136 -17.83 10.45 0.85
N THR A 137 -17.66 9.19 1.26
CA THR A 137 -16.35 8.53 1.29
C THR A 137 -16.36 7.41 0.26
N ARG A 138 -15.48 7.52 -0.74
CA ARG A 138 -15.41 6.61 -1.89
C ARG A 138 -14.23 5.64 -1.74
N PRO A 139 -14.20 4.54 -2.50
CA PRO A 139 -13.07 3.61 -2.52
C PRO A 139 -11.75 4.34 -2.71
N GLN A 140 -10.78 4.01 -1.87
CA GLN A 140 -9.40 4.46 -1.98
C GLN A 140 -8.52 3.28 -2.41
N VAL A 141 -7.21 3.53 -2.52
CA VAL A 141 -6.25 2.44 -2.69
C VAL A 141 -6.09 1.73 -1.35
N GLU A 142 -6.06 0.40 -1.36
CA GLU A 142 -5.86 -0.37 -0.14
C GLU A 142 -4.54 -0.04 0.56
N GLU A 143 -4.63 0.33 1.84
CA GLU A 143 -3.50 0.42 2.75
C GLU A 143 -3.54 -0.75 3.73
N CYS A 144 -2.40 -1.09 4.32
CA CYS A 144 -2.35 -2.09 5.38
C CYS A 144 -2.58 -1.40 6.73
N ASN A 145 -3.83 -1.10 7.04
CA ASN A 145 -4.21 -0.23 8.15
C ASN A 145 -5.38 -0.78 8.99
N THR A 146 -5.76 -2.06 8.84
CA THR A 146 -6.92 -2.72 9.49
C THR A 146 -8.29 -2.26 9.00
N ILE A 147 -8.34 -1.50 7.90
CA ILE A 147 -9.55 -0.95 7.30
C ILE A 147 -9.62 -1.49 5.86
N ASP A 148 -10.83 -1.72 5.39
CA ASP A 148 -11.13 -1.98 3.99
C ASP A 148 -11.26 -0.62 3.30
N ASP A 149 -10.17 -0.17 2.65
CA ASP A 149 -10.05 1.16 2.07
C ASP A 149 -10.63 1.21 0.65
N ASP A 150 -10.48 0.12 -0.11
CA ASP A 150 -11.03 -0.04 -1.45
C ASP A 150 -12.53 -0.45 -1.46
N CYS A 151 -13.07 -0.73 -0.29
CA CYS A 151 -14.47 -1.05 -0.04
C CYS A 151 -14.94 -2.27 -0.85
N ASP A 152 -14.06 -3.25 -1.06
CA ASP A 152 -14.37 -4.51 -1.75
C ASP A 152 -14.97 -5.59 -0.83
N GLY A 153 -14.99 -5.33 0.49
CA GLY A 153 -15.50 -6.22 1.52
C GLY A 153 -14.43 -7.08 2.19
N THR A 154 -13.16 -6.92 1.83
CA THR A 154 -12.02 -7.64 2.37
C THR A 154 -11.02 -6.66 2.96
N VAL A 155 -10.89 -6.68 4.29
CA VAL A 155 -9.91 -5.84 4.98
C VAL A 155 -8.49 -6.27 4.63
N ASP A 156 -7.65 -5.28 4.32
CA ASP A 156 -6.23 -5.41 4.03
C ASP A 156 -5.93 -6.49 2.96
N ASN A 157 -6.65 -6.45 1.84
CA ASN A 157 -6.50 -7.41 0.72
C ASN A 157 -5.16 -7.28 -0.06
N ILE A 158 -4.26 -6.40 0.42
CA ILE A 158 -2.90 -6.22 -0.06
C ILE A 158 -1.91 -7.15 0.65
N LEU A 159 -1.18 -8.00 -0.09
CA LEU A 159 -0.26 -8.96 0.55
C LEU A 159 1.08 -8.34 0.98
N THR A 160 1.58 -7.37 0.21
CA THR A 160 2.90 -6.79 0.41
C THR A 160 2.94 -5.32 0.00
N ILE A 161 3.63 -4.51 0.80
CA ILE A 161 3.83 -3.07 0.55
C ILE A 161 5.32 -2.78 0.44
N THR A 162 5.70 -1.94 -0.52
CA THR A 162 7.08 -1.48 -0.67
C THR A 162 7.49 -0.60 0.49
N CYS A 163 8.74 -0.70 0.91
CA CYS A 163 9.24 0.01 2.08
C CYS A 163 10.69 0.39 1.91
N TYR A 164 11.09 1.50 2.52
CA TYR A 164 12.47 1.92 2.56
C TYR A 164 12.68 2.78 3.80
N THR A 165 13.57 2.37 4.68
CA THR A 165 13.86 3.06 5.94
C THR A 165 15.12 3.90 5.90
N GLY A 166 15.80 3.96 4.74
CA GLY A 166 16.96 4.82 4.53
C GLY A 166 16.57 6.30 4.41
N PRO A 167 17.54 7.22 4.54
CA PRO A 167 17.32 8.66 4.37
C PRO A 167 16.70 9.02 3.00
N PRO A 168 15.90 10.09 2.91
CA PRO A 168 15.40 10.59 1.63
C PRO A 168 16.54 10.87 0.65
N GLY A 169 16.32 10.56 -0.63
CA GLY A 169 17.32 10.78 -1.69
C GLY A 169 18.36 9.66 -1.87
N THR A 170 18.38 8.65 -0.99
CA THR A 170 19.31 7.51 -1.11
C THR A 170 18.68 6.28 -1.76
N ARG A 171 17.35 6.24 -1.88
CA ARG A 171 16.63 5.13 -2.53
C ARG A 171 17.02 5.06 -4.01
N GLY A 172 17.47 3.89 -4.46
CA GLY A 172 17.86 3.66 -5.85
C GLY A 172 19.20 4.29 -6.22
N VAL A 173 19.98 4.74 -5.23
CA VAL A 173 21.33 5.27 -5.42
C VAL A 173 22.33 4.20 -4.99
N GLY A 174 23.35 3.96 -5.81
CA GLY A 174 24.34 2.93 -5.53
C GLY A 174 23.71 1.54 -5.38
N ILE A 175 24.00 0.86 -4.27
CA ILE A 175 23.40 -0.43 -3.94
C ILE A 175 22.08 -0.32 -3.19
N CYS A 176 21.67 0.88 -2.77
CA CYS A 176 20.49 1.06 -1.93
C CYS A 176 19.19 0.90 -2.71
N HIS A 177 18.27 0.11 -2.15
CA HIS A 177 16.96 -0.12 -2.75
C HIS A 177 15.90 -0.44 -1.71
N GLU A 178 14.64 -0.23 -2.07
CA GLU A 178 13.49 -0.65 -1.28
C GLU A 178 13.44 -2.16 -1.05
N GLY A 179 12.74 -2.53 0.01
CA GLY A 179 12.31 -3.89 0.31
C GLY A 179 10.79 -3.99 0.30
N MET A 180 10.29 -5.07 0.91
CA MET A 180 8.85 -5.33 1.08
C MET A 180 8.51 -5.64 2.53
N ARG A 181 7.35 -5.15 2.98
CA ARG A 181 6.69 -5.52 4.24
C ARG A 181 5.48 -6.38 3.91
N ARG A 182 5.26 -7.43 4.71
CA ARG A 182 4.03 -8.22 4.65
C ARG A 182 2.90 -7.47 5.35
N CYS A 183 1.69 -7.68 4.83
CA CYS A 183 0.47 -7.30 5.52
C CYS A 183 -0.30 -8.56 5.93
N ASP A 184 -0.57 -8.68 7.22
CA ASP A 184 -1.36 -9.76 7.82
C ASP A 184 -2.35 -9.18 8.84
N GLY A 185 -3.18 -8.24 8.39
CA GLY A 185 -4.08 -7.44 9.22
C GLY A 185 -3.36 -6.28 9.94
N ALA A 186 -2.04 -6.19 9.83
CA ALA A 186 -1.25 -5.04 10.23
C ALA A 186 0.08 -5.06 9.49
N LEU A 187 0.69 -3.89 9.31
CA LEU A 187 1.94 -3.80 8.56
C LEU A 187 3.11 -4.34 9.40
N ALA A 188 3.66 -5.49 9.02
CA ALA A 188 4.78 -6.14 9.72
C ALA A 188 5.95 -5.16 9.95
N PRO A 189 6.63 -5.15 11.10
CA PRO A 189 7.57 -4.07 11.46
C PRO A 189 8.84 -4.02 10.61
N ARG A 190 9.24 -5.14 10.02
CA ARG A 190 10.51 -5.27 9.27
C ARG A 190 10.28 -5.08 7.79
N CYS A 191 11.08 -4.21 7.19
CA CYS A 191 11.20 -4.09 5.74
C CYS A 191 12.22 -5.11 5.24
N ILE A 192 11.74 -6.18 4.58
CA ILE A 192 12.56 -7.32 4.17
C ILE A 192 13.17 -7.02 2.81
N GLY A 193 14.48 -7.27 2.69
CA GLY A 193 15.20 -7.13 1.42
C GLY A 193 15.55 -5.69 1.04
N GLN A 194 15.29 -4.69 1.89
CA GLN A 194 15.85 -3.36 1.65
C GLN A 194 17.36 -3.37 1.88
N VAL A 195 18.07 -2.53 1.13
CA VAL A 195 19.46 -2.14 1.40
C VAL A 195 19.45 -0.64 1.67
N VAL A 196 19.88 -0.25 2.86
CA VAL A 196 19.95 1.15 3.29
C VAL A 196 21.41 1.60 3.36
N PRO A 197 21.69 2.91 3.34
CA PRO A 197 23.06 3.42 3.33
C PRO A 197 23.88 2.92 4.50
N GLU A 198 25.08 2.43 4.20
CA GLU A 198 26.10 2.27 5.22
C GLU A 198 26.57 3.63 5.74
N THR A 199 27.09 3.64 6.96
CA THR A 199 27.60 4.91 7.55
C THR A 199 28.88 5.42 6.87
N ARG A 200 29.59 4.55 6.13
CA ARG A 200 30.83 4.82 5.40
C ARG A 200 30.95 3.86 4.22
N GLU A 201 31.70 4.27 3.19
CA GLU A 201 32.04 3.42 2.05
C GLU A 201 32.86 2.19 2.47
N VAL A 202 32.59 1.06 1.82
CA VAL A 202 33.47 -0.10 1.88
C VAL A 202 34.44 -0.01 0.72
N CYS A 203 35.70 0.22 1.06
CA CYS A 203 36.69 0.65 0.09
C CYS A 203 37.10 -0.42 -0.92
N ALA A 204 37.25 0.03 -2.18
CA ALA A 204 37.76 -0.76 -3.29
C ALA A 204 36.89 -1.97 -3.63
N ASN A 205 35.57 -1.86 -3.43
CA ASN A 205 34.61 -2.89 -3.79
C ASN A 205 33.82 -2.54 -5.09
N GLY A 206 34.04 -1.35 -5.67
CA GLY A 206 33.37 -0.90 -6.88
C GLY A 206 31.89 -0.56 -6.67
N ARG A 207 31.46 -0.33 -5.43
CA ARG A 207 30.08 0.00 -5.05
C ARG A 207 30.02 1.37 -4.37
N ASP A 208 28.81 1.91 -4.32
CA ASP A 208 28.44 3.11 -3.57
C ASP A 208 27.62 2.58 -2.39
N ASP A 209 28.30 2.25 -1.29
CA ASP A 209 27.73 1.55 -0.13
C ASP A 209 26.98 2.50 0.81
N ASN A 210 27.38 3.78 0.84
CA ASN A 210 26.68 4.82 1.57
C ASN A 210 25.64 5.56 0.71
N CYS A 211 25.51 5.16 -0.56
CA CYS A 211 24.46 5.57 -1.47
C CYS A 211 24.35 7.09 -1.62
N ASN A 212 25.50 7.76 -1.72
CA ASN A 212 25.58 9.21 -1.92
C ASN A 212 25.73 9.60 -3.40
N GLY A 213 25.86 8.61 -4.29
CA GLY A 213 26.02 8.79 -5.74
C GLY A 213 27.47 8.76 -6.22
N MET A 214 28.43 8.45 -5.35
CA MET A 214 29.84 8.29 -5.71
C MET A 214 30.31 6.88 -5.31
N THR A 215 31.10 6.27 -6.18
CA THR A 215 31.67 4.92 -5.97
C THR A 215 33.06 5.05 -5.37
N ASP A 216 33.35 4.30 -4.31
CA ASP A 216 34.68 4.22 -3.67
C ASP A 216 35.29 5.61 -3.35
N GLU A 217 34.54 6.52 -2.73
CA GLU A 217 35.01 7.90 -2.54
C GLU A 217 35.99 8.15 -1.36
N ALA A 218 36.36 9.43 -1.17
CA ALA A 218 37.24 9.88 -0.11
C ALA A 218 36.63 9.71 1.29
N GLY A 219 37.24 8.80 2.07
CA GLY A 219 36.78 8.28 3.36
C GLY A 219 37.42 6.94 3.70
N CYS A 220 38.04 6.34 2.69
CA CYS A 220 38.86 5.12 2.69
C CYS A 220 40.32 5.27 3.14
N LEU A 221 40.69 6.41 3.75
CA LEU A 221 42.06 6.73 4.16
C LEU A 221 42.14 7.02 5.66
#